data_AF-A0A292PWM4-F1
#
_entry.id   AF-A0A292PWM4-F1
#
_cell.length_a   1.000
_cell.length_b   1.000
_cell.length_c   1.000
_cell.angle_alpha   90.00
_cell.angle_beta   90.00
_cell.angle_gamma   90.00
#
_symmetry.space_group_name_H-M   'P 1'
#
loop_
_entity.id
_entity.type
_entity.pdbx_description
1 polymer ?
#
loop_
_entity_poly.entity_id
_entity_poly.type
_entity_poly.pdbx_seq_one_letter_code
_entity_poly.pdbx_strand_id
1 'polypeptide(L)'
;MFSSRFERMGDLRDLKKATKHAEEALAATPRDHPLTATIHNNLGYFLSMRFERTGDLGDLQKAIDHAQEALSTTPQDHPDRASRHSNLGSR
;
A
#
# COMPACT_ATOMS: atom_id res chain seq x y z
N MET A 1 28.72 1.58 7.33
CA MET A 1 28.35 0.83 6.09
C MET A 1 27.54 -0.44 6.36
N PHE A 2 27.81 -1.22 7.42
CA PHE A 2 26.97 -2.38 7.77
C PHE A 2 25.61 -2.01 8.40
N SER A 3 25.54 -0.93 9.19
CA SER A 3 24.30 -0.44 9.80
C SER A 3 23.22 -0.11 8.77
N SER A 4 23.53 0.70 7.76
CA SER A 4 22.56 1.10 6.73
C SER A 4 22.08 -0.08 5.86
N ARG A 5 22.94 -1.07 5.58
CA ARG A 5 22.54 -2.30 4.89
C ARG A 5 21.64 -3.18 5.76
N PHE A 6 21.95 -3.30 7.05
CA PHE A 6 21.14 -4.07 8.00
C PHE A 6 19.77 -3.43 8.22
N GLU A 7 19.73 -2.11 8.40
CA GLU A 7 18.49 -1.32 8.51
C GLU A 7 17.63 -1.44 7.27
N ARG A 8 18.20 -1.29 6.06
CA ARG A 8 17.47 -1.48 4.80
C ARG A 8 16.91 -2.89 4.67
N MET A 9 17.66 -3.91 5.09
CA MET A 9 17.20 -5.30 5.02
C MET A 9 16.13 -5.62 6.06
N GLY A 10 16.25 -5.07 7.27
CA GLY A 10 15.24 -5.18 8.33
C GLY A 10 13.93 -4.57 7.87
N ASP A 11 13.98 -3.32 7.42
CA ASP A 11 12.82 -2.62 6.90
C ASP A 11 12.18 -3.35 5.69
N LEU A 12 12.98 -3.87 4.74
CA LEU A 12 12.43 -4.67 3.63
C LEU A 12 11.70 -5.94 4.11
N ARG A 13 12.18 -6.58 5.19
CA ARG A 13 11.49 -7.74 5.78
C ARG A 13 10.18 -7.32 6.43
N ASP A 14 10.17 -6.17 7.10
CA ASP A 14 8.99 -5.65 7.77
C ASP A 14 7.93 -5.17 6.76
N LEU A 15 8.36 -4.52 5.67
CA LEU A 15 7.50 -4.18 4.53
C LEU A 15 6.85 -5.41 3.91
N LYS A 16 7.61 -6.50 3.72
CA LYS A 16 7.06 -7.77 3.19
C LYS A 16 6.02 -8.39 4.12
N LYS A 17 6.27 -8.37 5.44
CA LYS A 17 5.30 -8.86 6.43
C LYS A 17 4.04 -7.98 6.47
N ALA A 18 4.20 -6.66 6.46
CA ALA A 18 3.10 -5.71 6.44
C ALA A 18 2.23 -5.88 5.19
N THR A 19 2.86 -6.06 4.02
CA THR A 19 2.17 -6.37 2.76
C THR A 19 1.34 -7.65 2.90
N LYS A 20 1.95 -8.74 3.38
CA LYS A 20 1.26 -10.03 3.57
C LYS A 20 0.06 -9.92 4.51
N HIS A 21 0.21 -9.26 5.65
CA HIS A 21 -0.90 -9.10 6.60
C HIS A 21 -2.02 -8.24 6.03
N ALA A 22 -1.70 -7.22 5.23
CA ALA A 22 -2.71 -6.42 4.56
C ALA A 22 -3.42 -7.22 3.45
N GLU A 23 -2.74 -8.12 2.73
CA GLU A 23 -3.37 -9.06 1.77
C GLU A 23 -4.31 -10.04 2.48
N GLU A 24 -3.90 -10.59 3.62
CA GLU A 24 -4.74 -11.46 4.47
C GLU A 24 -5.98 -10.71 4.98
N ALA A 25 -5.81 -9.48 5.46
CA ALA A 25 -6.91 -8.63 5.89
C ALA A 25 -7.88 -8.34 4.73
N LEU A 26 -7.35 -8.08 3.54
CA LEU A 26 -8.16 -7.84 2.34
C LEU A 26 -9.00 -9.08 1.99
N ALA A 27 -8.40 -10.27 2.03
CA ALA A 27 -9.10 -11.52 1.75
C ALA A 27 -10.20 -11.83 2.77
N ALA A 28 -10.05 -11.36 4.02
CA ALA A 28 -11.03 -11.55 5.09
C ALA A 28 -12.13 -10.47 5.14
N THR A 29 -11.97 -9.36 4.39
CA THR A 29 -12.90 -8.22 4.44
C THR A 29 -13.86 -8.27 3.25
N PRO A 30 -15.18 -8.13 3.47
CA PRO A 30 -16.14 -8.03 2.36
C PRO A 30 -15.83 -6.84 1.44
N ARG A 31 -16.01 -7.03 0.13
CA ARG A 31 -15.63 -6.02 -0.87
C ARG A 31 -16.27 -4.64 -0.65
N ASP A 32 -17.52 -4.61 -0.20
CA ASP A 32 -18.28 -3.38 0.02
C ASP A 32 -18.08 -2.76 1.42
N HIS A 33 -17.15 -3.32 2.20
CA HIS A 33 -16.86 -2.80 3.54
C HIS A 33 -16.00 -1.52 3.45
N PRO A 34 -16.30 -0.47 4.23
CA PRO A 34 -15.52 0.78 4.22
C PRO A 34 -14.02 0.60 4.52
N LEU A 35 -13.65 -0.45 5.26
CA LEU A 35 -12.26 -0.79 5.55
C LEU A 35 -11.49 -1.31 4.34
N THR A 36 -12.17 -1.86 3.32
CA THR A 36 -11.54 -2.40 2.10
C THR A 36 -10.69 -1.34 1.40
N ALA A 37 -11.21 -0.11 1.31
CA ALA A 37 -10.49 1.02 0.73
C ALA A 37 -9.24 1.40 1.55
N THR A 38 -9.29 1.30 2.88
CA THR A 38 -8.14 1.55 3.76
C THR A 38 -7.08 0.47 3.59
N ILE A 39 -7.48 -0.80 3.48
CA ILE A 39 -6.56 -1.91 3.29
C ILE A 39 -5.84 -1.78 1.94
N HIS A 40 -6.57 -1.45 0.87
CA HIS A 40 -5.99 -1.16 -0.44
C HIS A 40 -5.00 0.01 -0.40
N ASN A 41 -5.33 1.11 0.29
CA ASN A 41 -4.40 2.23 0.45
C ASN A 41 -3.09 1.80 1.16
N ASN A 42 -3.19 0.99 2.21
CA ASN A 42 -2.02 0.49 2.94
C ASN A 42 -1.16 -0.43 2.08
N LEU A 43 -1.78 -1.31 1.29
CA LEU A 43 -1.07 -2.15 0.31
C LEU A 43 -0.31 -1.29 -0.69
N GLY A 44 -0.97 -0.28 -1.26
CA GLY A 44 -0.33 0.67 -2.17
C GLY A 44 0.89 1.36 -1.55
N TYR A 45 0.76 1.82 -0.31
CA TYR A 45 1.84 2.47 0.43
C TYR A 45 3.04 1.53 0.68
N PHE A 46 2.81 0.31 1.18
CA PHE A 46 3.90 -0.64 1.45
C PHE A 46 4.64 -1.05 0.17
N LEU A 47 3.90 -1.23 -0.93
CA LEU A 47 4.49 -1.56 -2.23
C LEU A 47 5.30 -0.38 -2.81
N SER A 48 4.83 0.86 -2.63
CA SER A 48 5.61 2.06 -3.01
C SER A 48 6.93 2.14 -2.23
N MET A 49 6.90 1.97 -0.90
CA MET A 49 8.11 1.96 -0.08
C MET A 49 9.08 0.83 -0.48
N ARG A 50 8.55 -0.34 -0.86
CA ARG A 50 9.38 -1.43 -1.40
C ARG A 50 9.99 -1.06 -2.73
N PHE A 51 9.24 -0.42 -3.63
CA PHE A 51 9.76 0.06 -4.92
C PHE A 51 10.89 1.06 -4.71
N GLU A 52 10.73 2.09 -3.87
CA GLU A 52 11.78 3.07 -3.57
C GLU A 52 13.08 2.40 -3.09
N ARG A 53 12.96 1.27 -2.38
CA ARG A 53 14.08 0.53 -1.83
C ARG A 53 14.63 -0.56 -2.72
N THR A 54 13.94 -0.99 -3.76
CA THR A 54 14.36 -2.14 -4.59
C THR A 54 14.49 -1.80 -6.08
N GLY A 55 13.80 -0.76 -6.53
CA GLY A 55 13.60 -0.44 -7.94
C GLY A 55 12.68 -1.42 -8.67
N ASP A 56 11.96 -2.30 -7.96
CA ASP A 56 11.09 -3.30 -8.58
C ASP A 56 9.82 -2.67 -9.16
N LEU A 57 9.78 -2.55 -10.48
CA LEU A 57 8.63 -2.00 -11.21
C LEU A 57 7.35 -2.82 -11.00
N GLY A 58 7.46 -4.11 -10.64
CA GLY A 58 6.30 -4.94 -10.28
C GLY A 58 5.63 -4.47 -8.99
N ASP A 59 6.42 -4.04 -8.01
CA ASP A 59 5.88 -3.44 -6.77
C ASP A 59 5.22 -2.09 -7.08
N LEU A 60 5.81 -1.28 -7.97
CA LEU A 60 5.20 -0.01 -8.39
C LEU A 60 3.87 -0.21 -9.11
N GLN A 61 3.77 -1.18 -10.02
CA GLN A 61 2.52 -1.45 -10.74
C GLN A 61 1.41 -1.89 -9.78
N LYS A 62 1.71 -2.84 -8.89
CA LYS A 62 0.75 -3.28 -7.87
C LYS A 62 0.33 -2.15 -6.93
N ALA A 63 1.24 -1.22 -6.62
CA ALA A 63 0.91 -0.05 -5.81
C ALA A 63 -0.15 0.83 -6.49
N ILE A 64 -0.03 1.03 -7.82
CA ILE A 64 -1.03 1.75 -8.63
C ILE A 64 -2.37 1.04 -8.57
N ASP A 65 -2.37 -0.25 -8.84
CA ASP A 65 -3.59 -1.06 -8.94
C ASP A 65 -4.38 -1.00 -7.62
N HIS A 66 -3.68 -1.14 -6.49
CA HIS A 66 -4.32 -1.02 -5.18
C HIS A 66 -4.79 0.39 -4.85
N ALA A 67 -4.04 1.43 -5.21
CA ALA A 67 -4.49 2.79 -4.98
C ALA A 67 -5.72 3.15 -5.85
N GLN A 68 -5.82 2.59 -7.06
CA GLN A 68 -7.03 2.71 -7.90
C GLN A 68 -8.22 1.99 -7.28
N GLU A 69 -8.04 0.77 -6.77
CA GLU A 69 -9.13 0.04 -6.10
C GLU A 69 -9.55 0.71 -4.78
N ALA A 70 -8.62 1.36 -4.06
CA ALA A 70 -8.98 2.19 -2.90
C ALA A 70 -9.91 3.35 -3.30
N LEU A 71 -9.67 3.99 -4.45
CA LEU A 71 -10.51 5.09 -4.93
C LEU A 71 -11.87 4.60 -5.45
N SER A 72 -11.92 3.42 -6.09
CA SER A 72 -13.16 2.82 -6.59
C SER A 72 -14.10 2.42 -5.45
N THR A 73 -13.53 1.94 -4.34
CA THR A 73 -14.26 1.50 -3.14
C THR A 73 -14.60 2.65 -2.17
N THR A 74 -14.11 3.87 -2.41
CA THR A 74 -14.43 5.04 -1.59
C THR A 74 -15.66 5.77 -2.15
N PRO A 75 -16.78 5.86 -1.40
CA PRO A 75 -17.94 6.67 -1.81
C PRO A 75 -17.53 8.11 -2.09
N GLN A 76 -18.17 8.76 -3.07
CA GLN A 76 -17.79 10.09 -3.55
C GLN A 76 -17.83 11.17 -2.45
N ASP A 77 -18.69 10.98 -1.45
CA ASP A 77 -18.90 11.90 -0.33
C ASP A 77 -18.08 11.55 0.93
N HIS A 78 -17.13 10.60 0.84
CA HIS A 78 -16.37 10.16 2.00
C HIS A 78 -15.24 11.16 2.35
N PRO A 79 -15.16 11.64 3.61
CA PRO A 79 -14.17 12.65 4.03
C PRO A 79 -12.72 12.22 3.84
N ASP A 80 -12.43 10.91 3.88
CA ASP A 80 -11.07 10.37 3.69
C ASP A 80 -10.65 10.24 2.22
N ARG A 81 -11.46 10.68 1.24
CA ARG A 81 -11.09 10.58 -0.18
C ARG A 81 -9.87 11.46 -0.52
N ALA A 82 -9.76 12.62 0.10
CA ALA A 82 -8.65 13.56 -0.14
C ALA A 82 -7.29 13.00 0.31
N SER A 83 -7.22 12.31 1.45
CA SER A 83 -5.97 11.70 1.94
C SER A 83 -5.52 10.55 1.04
N ARG A 84 -6.46 9.78 0.50
CA ARG A 84 -6.19 8.69 -0.46
C ARG A 84 -5.66 9.21 -1.81
N HIS A 85 -6.11 10.39 -2.25
CA HIS A 85 -5.54 11.06 -3.44
C HIS A 85 -4.10 11.54 -3.23
N SER A 86 -3.73 11.99 -2.03
CA SER A 86 -2.37 12.47 -1.75
C SER A 86 -1.32 11.38 -1.96
N ASN A 87 -1.64 10.12 -1.64
CA ASN A 87 -0.73 8.99 -1.80
C ASN A 87 -0.47 8.62 -3.27
N LEU A 88 -1.31 9.11 -4.20
CA LEU A 88 -1.14 8.93 -5.65
C LEU A 88 -0.33 10.06 -6.29
N GLY A 89 -0.40 11.27 -5.74
CA GLY A 89 0.26 12.47 -6.27
C GLY A 89 1.72 12.63 -5.84
N SER A 90 2.14 11.98 -4.76
CA SER A 90 3.54 11.88 -4.37
C SER A 90 4.25 10.81 -5.20
N ARG A 91 4.63 11.17 -6.43
CA ARG A 91 5.51 10.39 -7.32
C ARG A 91 6.67 11.23 -7.80
#